data_AF-A0A838HLL1-F1
#
_entry.id   AF-A0A838HLL1-F1
#
_cell.length_a   1.000
_cell.length_b   1.000
_cell.length_c   1.000
_cell.angle_alpha   90.00
_cell.angle_beta   90.00
_cell.angle_gamma   90.00
#
_symmetry.space_group_name_H-M   'P 1'
#
loop_
_entity.id
_entity.type
_entity.pdbx_description
1 polymer ?
#
loop_
_entity_poly.entity_id
_entity_poly.type
_entity_poly.pdbx_seq_one_letter_code
_entity_poly.pdbx_strand_id
1 'polypeptide(L)'
;MPRPRCRGFVVLLGVEGATSGLAHHSVLFPADYDAEFDALFGQDPRPVEDLTPYLSVPDDAAVAPAGHEAWLLLVNAPRQGQGEVDWTARGVA
;
A
#
# COMPACT_ATOMS: atom_id res chain seq x y z
N MET A 1 -17.36 -1.89 21.74
CA MET A 1 -15.94 -2.17 21.44
C MET A 1 -15.43 -1.13 20.45
N PRO A 2 -14.22 -0.56 20.61
CA PRO A 2 -13.63 0.26 19.57
C PRO A 2 -13.38 -0.60 18.31
N ARG A 3 -13.68 -0.08 17.12
CA ARG A 3 -13.28 -0.75 15.88
C ARG A 3 -11.76 -0.64 15.70
N PRO A 4 -11.05 -1.71 15.31
CA PRO A 4 -9.66 -1.59 14.89
C PRO A 4 -9.56 -0.58 13.76
N ARG A 5 -8.56 0.31 13.83
CA ARG A 5 -8.31 1.34 12.80
C ARG A 5 -6.87 1.19 12.34
N CYS A 6 -6.66 0.76 11.11
CA CYS A 6 -5.35 0.83 10.46
C CYS A 6 -5.05 2.29 10.06
N ARG A 7 -3.81 2.52 9.65
CA ARG A 7 -3.40 3.70 8.88
C ARG A 7 -3.15 3.29 7.43
N GLY A 8 -2.88 4.27 6.57
CA GLY A 8 -2.45 4.03 5.21
C GLY A 8 -1.02 4.52 5.02
N PHE A 9 -0.21 3.76 4.29
CA PHE A 9 1.07 4.21 3.75
C PHE A 9 0.93 4.38 2.24
N VAL A 10 1.31 5.56 1.74
CA VAL A 10 1.11 5.95 0.35
C VAL A 10 2.44 6.20 -0.32
N VAL A 11 2.60 5.65 -1.52
CA VAL A 11 3.70 5.95 -2.43
C VAL A 11 3.11 6.53 -3.71
N LEU A 12 3.66 7.67 -4.13
CA LEU A 12 3.35 8.31 -5.41
C LEU A 12 4.51 8.05 -6.35
N LEU A 13 4.23 7.41 -7.49
CA LEU A 13 5.27 6.98 -8.44
C LEU A 13 4.96 7.55 -9.82
N GLY A 14 6.00 8.07 -10.48
CA GLY A 14 6.01 8.22 -11.93
C GLY A 14 6.67 6.98 -12.52
N VAL A 15 5.95 6.24 -13.35
CA VAL A 15 6.42 4.98 -13.96
C VAL A 15 6.61 5.21 -15.45
N GLU A 16 7.74 4.80 -16.00
CA GLU A 16 7.99 4.86 -17.45
C GLU A 16 7.28 3.71 -18.17
N GLY A 17 6.67 4.02 -19.31
CA GLY A 17 5.95 3.08 -20.15
C GLY A 17 4.46 2.99 -19.83
N ALA A 18 3.87 1.85 -20.18
CA ALA A 18 2.47 1.51 -19.92
C ALA A 18 2.37 0.07 -19.44
N THR A 19 1.56 -0.16 -18.41
CA THR A 19 1.44 -1.44 -17.72
C THR A 19 0.17 -2.16 -18.16
N SER A 20 0.31 -3.15 -19.04
CA SER A 20 -0.82 -3.91 -19.55
C SER A 20 -1.52 -4.71 -18.46
N GLY A 21 -2.85 -4.69 -18.44
CA GLY A 21 -3.66 -5.52 -17.55
C GLY A 21 -4.03 -4.88 -16.21
N LEU A 22 -3.55 -3.67 -15.92
CA LEU A 22 -4.05 -2.87 -14.80
C LEU A 22 -5.24 -2.03 -15.23
N ALA A 23 -6.30 -2.08 -14.42
CA ALA A 23 -7.40 -1.12 -14.52
C ALA A 23 -7.02 0.19 -13.80
N HIS A 24 -7.77 1.26 -14.07
CA HIS A 24 -7.62 2.54 -13.37
C HIS A 24 -7.53 2.33 -11.86
N HIS A 25 -8.39 1.47 -11.30
CA HIS A 25 -8.34 1.06 -9.91
C HIS A 25 -8.16 -0.46 -9.82
N SER A 26 -7.14 -0.89 -9.10
CA SER A 26 -6.85 -2.31 -8.87
C SER A 26 -6.57 -2.56 -7.40
N VAL A 27 -7.08 -3.67 -6.87
CA VAL A 27 -6.69 -4.19 -5.55
C VAL A 27 -6.08 -5.56 -5.77
N LEU A 28 -4.83 -5.75 -5.36
CA LEU A 28 -4.15 -7.02 -5.48
C LEU A 28 -4.21 -7.71 -4.12
N PHE A 29 -4.72 -8.93 -4.07
CA PHE A 29 -4.82 -9.69 -2.82
C PHE A 29 -3.67 -10.69 -2.72
N PRO A 30 -2.99 -10.79 -1.56
CA PRO A 30 -2.03 -11.84 -1.29
C PRO A 30 -2.74 -13.20 -1.21
N ALA A 31 -1.96 -14.28 -1.21
CA ALA A 31 -2.52 -15.62 -1.06
C ALA A 31 -3.15 -15.85 0.33
N ASP A 32 -2.59 -15.23 1.37
CA ASP A 32 -3.06 -15.27 2.75
C ASP A 32 -3.40 -13.86 3.23
N TYR A 33 -4.66 -13.46 3.05
CA TYR A 33 -5.13 -12.14 3.43
C TYR A 33 -5.33 -12.00 4.95
N ASP A 34 -5.61 -13.10 5.65
CA ASP A 34 -5.82 -13.07 7.11
C ASP A 34 -4.51 -12.74 7.85
N ALA A 35 -3.37 -13.22 7.32
CA ALA A 35 -2.04 -12.87 7.83
C ALA A 35 -1.77 -11.36 7.87
N GLU A 36 -2.32 -10.58 6.91
CA GLU A 36 -2.21 -9.13 6.90
C GLU A 36 -2.96 -8.50 8.08
N PHE A 37 -4.18 -8.95 8.37
CA PHE A 37 -4.96 -8.43 9.51
C PHE A 37 -4.32 -8.79 10.85
N ASP A 38 -3.82 -10.01 10.99
CA ASP A 38 -3.14 -10.45 12.21
C ASP A 38 -1.89 -9.61 12.48
N ALA A 39 -1.12 -9.27 11.44
CA ALA A 39 0.04 -8.40 11.58
C ALA A 39 -0.30 -6.94 11.85
N LEU A 40 -1.42 -6.43 11.33
CA LEU A 40 -1.83 -5.03 11.51
C LEU A 40 -2.53 -4.77 12.85
N PHE A 41 -3.28 -5.76 13.36
CA PHE A 41 -4.18 -5.61 14.52
C PHE A 41 -3.89 -6.56 15.68
N GLY A 42 -2.92 -7.47 15.51
CA GLY A 42 -2.53 -8.44 16.53
C GLY A 42 -1.71 -7.85 17.69
N GLN A 43 -1.09 -8.74 18.46
CA GLN A 43 -0.35 -8.37 19.68
C GLN A 43 0.99 -7.69 19.39
N ASP A 44 1.55 -7.88 18.20
CA ASP A 44 2.81 -7.28 17.74
C ASP A 44 2.61 -6.61 16.37
N PRO A 45 2.04 -5.38 16.34
CA PRO A 45 1.71 -4.71 15.09
C PRO A 45 2.95 -4.36 14.26
N ARG A 46 3.02 -4.87 13.03
CA ARG A 46 4.16 -4.68 12.13
C ARG A 46 3.72 -4.61 10.66
N PRO A 47 4.50 -3.97 9.77
CA PRO A 47 4.24 -4.08 8.34
C PRO A 47 4.45 -5.52 7.87
N VAL A 48 3.74 -5.89 6.80
CA VAL A 48 3.82 -7.23 6.20
C VAL A 48 4.61 -7.22 4.91
N GLU A 49 5.26 -8.35 4.63
CA GLU A 49 6.01 -8.58 3.38
C GLU A 49 5.07 -8.80 2.19
N ASP A 50 3.99 -9.56 2.39
CA ASP A 50 2.96 -9.81 1.39
C ASP A 50 1.70 -9.02 1.77
N LEU A 51 1.48 -7.93 1.05
CA LEU A 51 0.48 -6.90 1.38
C LEU A 51 -0.62 -6.83 0.33
N THR A 52 -1.75 -6.22 0.69
CA THR A 52 -2.83 -5.90 -0.24
C THR A 52 -2.69 -4.47 -0.75
N PRO A 53 -2.01 -4.22 -1.89
CA PRO A 53 -1.92 -2.87 -2.44
C PRO A 53 -3.21 -2.50 -3.16
N TYR A 54 -3.65 -1.28 -2.89
CA TYR A 54 -4.53 -0.54 -3.78
C TYR A 54 -3.68 0.28 -4.74
N LEU A 55 -3.98 0.18 -6.03
CA LEU A 55 -3.36 0.93 -7.11
C LEU A 55 -4.40 1.82 -7.79
N SER A 56 -4.07 3.11 -7.93
CA SER A 56 -4.74 4.02 -8.85
C SER A 56 -3.78 4.38 -9.98
N VAL A 57 -4.09 3.93 -11.20
CA VAL A 57 -3.30 4.13 -12.42
C VAL A 57 -4.20 4.77 -13.49
N PRO A 58 -4.52 6.07 -13.36
CA PRO A 58 -5.31 6.79 -14.36
C PRO A 58 -4.62 6.83 -15.73
N ASP A 59 -5.36 6.45 -16.78
CA ASP A 59 -5.00 6.71 -18.17
C ASP A 59 -5.49 8.12 -18.57
N ASP A 60 -4.78 9.14 -18.07
CA ASP A 60 -5.11 10.56 -18.32
C ASP A 60 -3.83 11.37 -18.59
N ALA A 61 -3.76 11.96 -19.78
CA ALA A 61 -2.62 12.79 -20.21
C ALA A 61 -2.45 14.08 -19.39
N ALA A 62 -3.45 14.47 -18.59
CA ALA A 62 -3.34 15.62 -17.68
C ALA A 62 -2.51 15.32 -16.42
N VAL A 63 -2.35 14.04 -16.05
CA VAL A 63 -1.69 13.63 -14.80
C VAL A 63 -0.32 12.97 -15.03
N ALA A 64 -0.01 12.54 -16.26
CA ALA A 64 1.27 11.95 -16.61
C ALA A 64 1.80 12.47 -17.96
N PRO A 65 3.13 12.66 -18.10
CA PRO A 65 3.75 12.91 -19.41
C PRO A 65 3.51 11.77 -20.40
N ALA A 66 3.66 12.06 -21.69
CA ALA A 66 3.59 11.02 -22.72
C ALA A 66 4.61 9.89 -22.45
N GLY A 67 4.15 8.65 -22.58
CA GLY A 67 4.97 7.45 -22.32
C GLY A 67 5.26 7.18 -20.85
N HIS A 68 4.51 7.78 -19.92
CA HIS A 68 4.60 7.53 -18.49
C HIS A 68 3.22 7.33 -17.87
N GLU A 69 3.17 6.68 -16.71
CA GLU A 69 1.99 6.52 -15.87
C GLU A 69 2.18 7.23 -14.53
N ALA A 70 1.10 7.79 -13.99
CA ALA A 70 1.06 8.34 -12.64
C ALA A 70 0.37 7.34 -11.70
N TRP A 71 1.10 6.82 -10.73
CA TRP A 71 0.61 5.78 -9.82
C TRP A 71 0.42 6.34 -8.41
N LEU A 72 -0.74 6.04 -7.83
CA LEU A 72 -0.92 6.07 -6.39
C LEU A 72 -0.98 4.62 -5.89
N LEU A 73 0.00 4.23 -5.08
CA LEU A 73 0.02 2.96 -4.36
C LEU A 73 -0.32 3.23 -2.89
N LEU A 74 -1.33 2.55 -2.37
CA LEU A 74 -1.74 2.62 -0.98
C LEU A 74 -1.72 1.21 -0.39
N VAL A 75 -1.08 1.07 0.77
CA VAL A 75 -1.10 -0.16 1.56
C VAL A 75 -1.61 0.13 2.96
N ASN A 76 -2.19 -0.87 3.60
CA ASN A 76 -2.53 -0.78 5.01
C ASN A 76 -1.25 -0.72 5.83
N ALA A 77 -1.27 0.10 6.88
CA ALA A 77 -0.16 0.27 7.79
C ALA A 77 -0.62 0.11 9.25
N PRO A 78 0.25 -0.39 10.14
CA PRO A 78 0.00 -0.38 11.58
C PRO A 78 -0.31 1.03 12.09
N ARG A 79 -0.83 1.10 13.31
CA ARG A 79 -1.05 2.37 14.00
C ARG A 79 0.29 3.13 14.19
N GLN A 80 0.22 4.44 14.47
CA GLN A 80 1.37 5.27 14.87
C GLN A 80 1.22 5.82 16.32
N GLY A 81 2.31 5.80 17.10
CA GLY A 81 2.33 6.08 18.55
C GLY A 81 3.66 5.70 19.23
N GLN A 82 3.75 5.86 20.56
CA GLN A 82 4.96 5.53 21.34
C GLN A 82 5.16 4.01 21.42
N GLY A 83 6.36 3.53 21.07
CA GLY A 83 6.69 2.10 21.04
C GLY A 83 6.22 1.37 19.78
N GLU A 84 5.86 2.12 18.73
CA GLU A 84 5.34 1.58 17.47
C GLU A 84 6.41 1.62 16.36
N VAL A 85 6.08 1.05 15.19
CA VAL A 85 6.96 0.81 14.04
C VAL A 85 7.92 1.97 13.70
N ASP A 86 9.23 1.69 13.64
CA ASP A 86 10.24 2.63 13.12
C ASP A 86 10.28 2.56 11.58
N TRP A 87 9.57 3.47 10.94
CA TRP A 87 9.51 3.57 9.48
C TRP A 87 10.82 4.05 8.82
N THR A 88 11.85 4.38 9.60
CA THR A 88 13.19 4.76 9.10
C THR A 88 14.19 3.61 9.19
N ALA A 89 13.85 2.54 9.92
CA ALA A 89 14.66 1.34 9.98
C ALA A 89 14.67 0.60 8.64
N ARG A 90 15.69 -0.23 8.44
CA ARG A 90 15.87 -1.00 7.20
C ARG A 90 15.10 -2.31 7.30
N GLY A 91 14.28 -2.59 6.30
CA GLY A 91 13.52 -3.84 6.19
C GLY A 91 12.07 -3.54 5.85
N VAL A 92 11.18 -4.46 6.21
CA VAL A 92 9.73 -4.23 6.14
C VAL A 92 9.24 -3.32 7.25
N ALA A 93 9.96 -3.32 8.38
CA ALA A 93 10.20 -2.22 9.29
C ALA A 93 11.49 -2.53 10.05
#